data_AF-A0A7J5B861-F1
#
_entry.id   AF-A0A7J5B861-F1
#
_cell.length_a   1.000
_cell.length_b   1.000
_cell.length_c   1.000
_cell.angle_alpha   90.00
_cell.angle_beta   90.00
_cell.angle_gamma   90.00
#
_symmetry.space_group_name_H-M   'P 1'
#
loop_
_entity.id
_entity.type
_entity.pdbx_description
1 polymer ?
#
loop_
_entity_poly.entity_id
_entity_poly.type
_entity_poly.pdbx_seq_one_letter_code
_entity_poly.pdbx_strand_id
1 'polypeptide(L)'
;MEPSARRRFMIVVIAAATIGVLLIGVGIYGLIRGPSTSADPADPSATSAHGSTDPTRGSDALPTVRGSADPVDYAREIAQALFTWDTTSGLDRSDYLQVLADEAAPAGEEGNGLVADLGNYYPTQEQWRQLLGYETRQQLTIDSAEVPGSWAQILEDASGQLAEGTVAVTIRGERHRFGLWNGEDASTSHEVAFTVFLLCPPDADRCHLLRLSGLGTPLE
;
A
#
# COMPACT_ATOMS: atom_id res chain seq x y z
N MET A 1 53.36 -10.47 -14.50
CA MET A 1 52.18 -11.02 -13.80
C MET A 1 51.19 -9.88 -13.68
N GLU A 2 50.13 -9.90 -14.48
CA GLU A 2 49.32 -8.70 -14.76
C GLU A 2 48.46 -8.22 -13.56
N PRO A 3 48.39 -6.90 -13.32
CA PRO A 3 47.62 -6.31 -12.20
C PRO A 3 46.09 -6.46 -12.35
N SER A 4 45.59 -6.86 -13.52
CA SER A 4 44.15 -7.07 -13.81
C SER A 4 43.57 -8.32 -13.12
N ALA A 5 44.35 -9.38 -12.99
CA ALA A 5 43.92 -10.65 -12.40
C ALA A 5 43.71 -10.53 -10.88
N ARG A 6 44.56 -9.75 -10.21
CA ARG A 6 44.52 -9.57 -8.75
C ARG A 6 43.28 -8.80 -8.30
N ARG A 7 42.84 -7.81 -9.09
CA ARG A 7 41.62 -7.04 -8.82
C ARG A 7 40.35 -7.86 -9.04
N ARG A 8 40.31 -8.69 -10.07
CA ARG A 8 39.19 -9.62 -10.33
C ARG A 8 39.09 -10.69 -9.24
N PHE A 9 40.22 -11.25 -8.81
CA PHE A 9 40.26 -12.20 -7.71
C PHE A 9 39.73 -11.58 -6.40
N MET A 10 40.12 -10.34 -6.10
CA MET A 10 39.66 -9.63 -4.90
C MET A 10 38.15 -9.36 -4.90
N ILE A 11 37.56 -9.03 -6.05
CA ILE A 11 36.10 -8.85 -6.20
C ILE A 11 35.36 -10.18 -5.96
N VAL A 12 35.87 -11.28 -6.51
CA VAL A 12 35.26 -12.61 -6.31
C VAL A 12 35.32 -13.03 -4.85
N VAL A 13 36.43 -12.76 -4.15
CA VAL A 13 36.58 -13.07 -2.73
C VAL A 13 35.60 -12.25 -1.87
N ILE A 14 35.44 -10.96 -2.16
CA ILE A 14 34.48 -10.11 -1.44
C ILE A 14 33.05 -10.55 -1.69
N ALA A 15 32.69 -10.88 -2.94
CA ALA A 15 31.36 -11.37 -3.29
C ALA A 15 31.05 -12.73 -2.63
N ALA A 16 32.03 -13.64 -2.59
CA ALA A 16 31.88 -14.92 -1.90
C ALA A 16 31.73 -14.75 -0.38
N ALA A 17 32.47 -13.80 0.22
CA ALA A 17 32.36 -13.48 1.63
C ALA A 17 31.00 -12.89 1.99
N THR A 18 30.46 -11.97 1.19
CA THR A 18 29.12 -11.40 1.42
C THR A 18 28.02 -12.45 1.27
N ILE A 19 28.10 -13.34 0.28
CA ILE A 19 27.18 -14.47 0.13
C ILE A 19 27.27 -15.41 1.34
N GLY A 20 28.48 -15.70 1.82
CA GLY A 20 28.69 -16.54 3.01
C GLY A 20 28.04 -15.95 4.26
N VAL A 21 28.18 -14.64 4.48
CA VAL A 21 27.55 -13.96 5.63
C VAL A 21 26.02 -13.99 5.53
N LEU A 22 25.45 -13.78 4.34
CA LEU A 22 24.00 -13.86 4.12
C LEU A 22 23.45 -15.26 4.40
N LEU A 23 24.15 -16.32 3.95
CA LEU A 23 23.74 -17.70 4.19
C LEU A 23 23.80 -18.08 5.68
N ILE A 24 24.79 -17.58 6.42
CA ILE A 24 24.89 -17.78 7.87
C ILE A 24 23.73 -17.08 8.59
N GLY A 25 23.36 -15.86 8.17
CA GLY A 25 22.20 -15.14 8.72
C GLY A 25 20.89 -15.91 8.54
N VAL A 26 20.64 -16.47 7.36
CA VAL A 26 19.46 -17.30 7.07
C VAL A 26 19.46 -18.60 7.89
N GLY A 27 20.63 -19.24 8.03
CA GLY A 27 20.77 -20.47 8.84
C GLY A 27 20.45 -20.26 10.32
N ILE A 28 20.86 -19.13 10.89
CA ILE A 28 20.54 -18.78 12.29
C ILE A 28 19.06 -18.43 12.44
N TYR A 29 18.47 -17.73 11.47
CA TYR A 29 17.05 -17.38 11.48
C TYR A 29 16.14 -18.62 11.33
N GLY A 30 16.57 -19.62 10.56
CA GLY A 30 15.90 -20.92 10.44
C GLY A 30 16.00 -21.80 11.68
N LEU A 31 17.05 -21.66 12.50
CA LEU A 31 17.21 -22.42 13.75
C LEU A 31 16.37 -21.88 14.92
N ILE A 32 15.99 -20.58 14.88
CA ILE A 32 15.11 -19.98 15.90
C ILE A 32 13.64 -20.38 15.67
N ARG A 33 13.26 -20.75 14.44
CA ARG A 33 11.98 -21.40 14.12
C ARG A 33 12.21 -22.89 13.92
N GLY A 34 12.35 -23.61 15.04
CA GLY A 34 12.74 -25.02 15.05
C GLY A 34 11.93 -25.95 14.13
N PRO A 35 12.52 -27.09 13.74
CA PRO A 35 11.88 -28.04 12.83
C PRO A 35 10.68 -28.72 13.50
N SER A 36 9.50 -28.61 12.90
CA SER A 36 8.32 -29.37 13.30
C SER A 36 8.52 -30.86 12.99
N THR A 37 9.03 -31.59 13.98
CA THR A 37 8.95 -33.06 13.99
C THR A 37 7.78 -33.46 14.87
N SER A 38 6.80 -34.12 14.27
CA SER A 38 6.24 -35.39 14.75
C SER A 38 5.18 -35.87 13.79
N ALA A 39 5.51 -36.95 13.07
CA ALA A 39 4.53 -37.87 12.50
C ALA A 39 4.15 -38.89 13.58
N ASP A 40 2.89 -39.33 13.60
CA ASP A 40 2.54 -40.73 13.88
C ASP A 40 1.19 -41.08 13.17
N PRO A 41 0.97 -42.34 12.75
CA PRO A 41 -0.06 -42.72 11.78
C PRO A 41 -1.34 -43.37 12.39
N ALA A 42 -2.42 -43.26 11.59
CA ALA A 42 -3.65 -44.09 11.47
C ALA A 42 -4.64 -44.21 12.65
N ASP A 43 -5.90 -43.78 12.46
CA ASP A 43 -6.99 -44.62 11.92
C ASP A 43 -8.26 -43.80 11.57
N PRO A 44 -9.24 -44.34 10.80
CA PRO A 44 -10.15 -43.57 9.93
C PRO A 44 -11.52 -43.23 10.55
N SER A 45 -12.22 -42.35 9.82
CA SER A 45 -13.67 -42.04 9.93
C SER A 45 -14.06 -41.00 10.96
N ALA A 46 -14.16 -39.74 10.53
CA ALA A 46 -15.39 -38.95 10.68
C ALA A 46 -15.28 -37.69 9.81
N THR A 47 -16.14 -37.61 8.80
CA THR A 47 -16.45 -36.40 8.06
C THR A 47 -16.80 -35.29 9.04
N SER A 48 -15.96 -34.27 9.13
CA SER A 48 -16.34 -32.94 9.61
C SER A 48 -15.50 -31.95 8.84
N ALA A 49 -16.20 -31.20 7.99
CA ALA A 49 -15.67 -30.21 7.08
C ALA A 49 -14.66 -29.31 7.82
N HIS A 50 -13.40 -29.40 7.41
CA HIS A 50 -12.44 -28.35 7.69
C HIS A 50 -12.85 -27.16 6.82
N GLY A 51 -13.58 -26.22 7.42
CA GLY A 51 -13.60 -24.86 6.94
C GLY A 51 -12.21 -24.28 7.17
N SER A 52 -11.27 -24.58 6.27
CA SER A 52 -10.14 -23.68 6.06
C SER A 52 -10.74 -22.39 5.53
N THR A 53 -10.94 -21.42 6.41
CA THR A 53 -11.00 -20.01 6.02
C THR A 53 -9.61 -19.66 5.49
N ASP A 54 -9.43 -19.94 4.21
CA ASP A 54 -8.40 -19.32 3.39
C ASP A 54 -8.60 -17.80 3.49
N PRO A 55 -7.68 -17.03 4.08
CA PRO A 55 -7.85 -15.60 4.21
C PRO A 55 -7.67 -14.99 2.82
N THR A 56 -8.80 -14.82 2.14
CA THR A 56 -8.97 -13.97 0.96
C THR A 56 -8.41 -14.56 -0.33
N ARG A 57 -9.18 -15.50 -0.90
CA ARG A 57 -9.39 -15.53 -2.35
C ARG A 57 -9.79 -14.11 -2.79
N GLY A 58 -9.09 -13.54 -3.77
CA GLY A 58 -9.23 -12.15 -4.21
C GLY A 58 -10.68 -11.68 -4.24
N SER A 59 -10.95 -10.55 -3.61
CA SER A 59 -12.26 -9.91 -3.71
C SER A 59 -12.42 -9.40 -5.12
N ASP A 60 -13.36 -9.96 -5.89
CA ASP A 60 -13.80 -9.41 -7.19
C ASP A 60 -14.49 -8.04 -7.04
N ALA A 61 -14.65 -7.53 -5.81
CA ALA A 61 -15.26 -6.24 -5.54
C ALA A 61 -14.21 -5.13 -5.46
N LEU A 62 -14.48 -4.04 -6.17
CA LEU A 62 -13.80 -2.76 -6.01
C LEU A 62 -13.85 -2.31 -4.54
N PRO A 63 -12.83 -1.58 -4.07
CA PRO A 63 -12.88 -0.97 -2.75
C PRO A 63 -14.08 -0.02 -2.68
N THR A 64 -14.74 0.01 -1.52
CA THR A 64 -15.83 0.95 -1.24
C THR A 64 -15.30 2.02 -0.29
N VAL A 65 -15.54 3.29 -0.62
CA VAL A 65 -15.25 4.42 0.27
C VAL A 65 -16.54 4.77 1.01
N ARG A 66 -16.56 4.61 2.33
CA ARG A 66 -17.69 5.10 3.12
C ARG A 66 -17.53 6.60 3.34
N GLY A 67 -18.56 7.37 2.96
CA GLY A 67 -18.62 8.79 3.27
C GLY A 67 -18.62 9.03 4.79
N SER A 68 -17.95 10.09 5.22
CA SER A 68 -17.94 10.57 6.61
C SER A 68 -17.81 12.08 6.63
N ALA A 69 -18.44 12.74 7.61
CA ALA A 69 -18.22 14.15 7.91
C ALA A 69 -16.99 14.39 8.80
N ASP A 70 -16.47 13.33 9.45
CA ASP A 70 -15.18 13.41 10.15
C ASP A 70 -14.04 13.27 9.14
N PRO A 71 -13.14 14.27 9.04
CA PRO A 71 -12.09 14.26 8.04
C PRO A 71 -11.07 13.15 8.24
N VAL A 72 -10.79 12.75 9.47
CA VAL A 72 -9.78 11.72 9.75
C VAL A 72 -10.32 10.34 9.37
N ASP A 73 -11.57 10.05 9.71
CA ASP A 73 -12.22 8.80 9.31
C ASP A 73 -12.41 8.71 7.79
N TYR A 74 -12.81 9.81 7.14
CA TYR A 74 -12.91 9.82 5.69
C TYR A 74 -11.55 9.63 5.01
N ALA A 75 -10.50 10.28 5.50
CA ALA A 75 -9.14 10.10 4.98
C ALA A 75 -8.63 8.65 5.11
N ARG A 76 -9.01 7.93 6.18
CA ARG A 76 -8.72 6.50 6.33
C ARG A 76 -9.40 5.66 5.26
N GLU A 77 -10.67 5.92 4.96
CA GLU A 77 -11.41 5.20 3.91
C GLU A 77 -10.77 5.45 2.53
N ILE A 78 -10.39 6.70 2.22
CA ILE A 78 -9.64 7.05 1.01
C ILE A 78 -8.30 6.30 0.95
N ALA A 79 -7.52 6.32 2.03
CA ALA A 79 -6.24 5.63 2.11
C ALA A 79 -6.38 4.11 1.91
N GLN A 80 -7.41 3.50 2.50
CA GLN A 80 -7.67 2.07 2.30
C GLN A 80 -8.02 1.76 0.85
N ALA A 81 -8.91 2.53 0.23
CA ALA A 81 -9.28 2.35 -1.18
C ALA A 81 -8.10 2.58 -2.14
N LEU A 82 -7.22 3.53 -1.84
CA LEU A 82 -6.05 3.87 -2.65
C LEU A 82 -5.02 2.72 -2.74
N PHE A 83 -4.91 1.92 -1.68
CA PHE A 83 -3.90 0.86 -1.61
C PHE A 83 -4.48 -0.54 -1.72
N THR A 84 -5.80 -0.70 -1.71
CA THR A 84 -6.47 -2.00 -1.85
C THR A 84 -6.80 -2.26 -3.31
N TRP A 85 -5.99 -3.11 -3.93
CA TRP A 85 -6.23 -3.58 -5.29
C TRP A 85 -5.67 -4.97 -5.52
N ASP A 86 -6.25 -5.69 -6.46
CA ASP A 86 -5.89 -7.06 -6.80
C ASP A 86 -5.88 -7.25 -8.32
N THR A 87 -4.71 -7.58 -8.88
CA THR A 87 -4.60 -7.82 -10.33
C THR A 87 -5.36 -9.07 -10.79
N THR A 88 -5.68 -9.99 -9.87
CA THR A 88 -6.39 -11.24 -10.17
C THR A 88 -7.92 -11.10 -10.15
N SER A 89 -8.45 -9.96 -9.70
CA SER A 89 -9.90 -9.66 -9.62
C SER A 89 -10.62 -9.57 -10.97
N GLY A 90 -9.88 -9.54 -12.09
CA GLY A 90 -10.43 -9.29 -13.42
C GLY A 90 -10.81 -7.82 -13.68
N LEU A 91 -10.59 -6.93 -12.72
CA LEU A 91 -10.77 -5.48 -12.86
C LEU A 91 -9.52 -4.81 -13.44
N ASP A 92 -9.73 -3.76 -14.22
CA ASP A 92 -8.66 -2.97 -14.79
C ASP A 92 -8.17 -1.89 -13.81
N ARG A 93 -6.92 -1.44 -14.00
CA ARG A 93 -6.33 -0.32 -13.26
C ARG A 93 -7.26 0.91 -13.20
N SER A 94 -7.95 1.21 -14.30
CA SER A 94 -8.87 2.35 -14.40
C SER A 94 -10.08 2.23 -13.47
N ASP A 95 -10.54 1.01 -13.22
CA ASP A 95 -11.73 0.79 -12.38
C ASP A 95 -11.41 1.19 -10.92
N TYR A 96 -10.23 0.82 -10.43
CA TYR A 96 -9.74 1.24 -9.11
C TYR A 96 -9.51 2.75 -9.02
N LEU A 97 -8.95 3.36 -10.07
CA LEU A 97 -8.77 4.81 -10.13
C LEU A 97 -10.11 5.56 -10.09
N GLN A 98 -11.12 5.04 -10.79
CA GLN A 98 -12.42 5.68 -10.91
C GLN A 98 -13.14 5.76 -9.55
N VAL A 99 -13.02 4.73 -8.71
CA VAL A 99 -13.57 4.74 -7.34
C VAL A 99 -13.15 5.99 -6.57
N LEU A 100 -11.88 6.40 -6.67
CA LEU A 100 -11.37 7.58 -5.99
C LEU A 100 -11.61 8.89 -6.76
N ALA A 101 -11.69 8.82 -8.09
CA ALA A 101 -12.06 9.98 -8.89
C ALA A 101 -13.51 10.42 -8.64
N ASP A 102 -14.41 9.47 -8.35
CA ASP A 102 -15.82 9.73 -8.02
C ASP A 102 -15.99 10.41 -6.64
N GLU A 103 -14.99 10.32 -5.78
CA GLU A 103 -14.96 10.97 -4.46
C GLU A 103 -14.51 12.44 -4.52
N ALA A 104 -14.15 12.93 -5.70
CA ALA A 104 -13.75 14.31 -5.92
C ALA A 104 -14.82 15.31 -5.46
N ALA A 105 -14.39 16.45 -4.92
CA ALA A 105 -15.31 17.54 -4.62
C ALA A 105 -16.05 18.02 -5.89
N PRO A 106 -17.35 18.37 -5.80
CA PRO A 106 -18.08 18.94 -6.92
C PRO A 106 -17.37 20.19 -7.46
N ALA A 107 -17.34 20.32 -8.79
CA ALA A 107 -16.38 21.12 -9.56
C ALA A 107 -15.90 22.44 -8.90
N GLY A 108 -14.60 22.47 -8.59
CA GLY A 108 -13.76 23.64 -8.28
C GLY A 108 -12.35 23.43 -8.84
N GLU A 109 -11.50 24.47 -8.89
CA GLU A 109 -10.19 24.43 -9.58
C GLU A 109 -9.24 23.31 -9.11
N GLU A 110 -9.41 22.85 -7.86
CA GLU A 110 -8.56 21.83 -7.22
C GLU A 110 -8.84 20.40 -7.73
N GLY A 111 -10.07 20.11 -8.18
CA GLY A 111 -10.42 18.78 -8.73
C GLY A 111 -9.63 18.42 -9.99
N ASN A 112 -9.11 19.42 -10.71
CA ASN A 112 -8.31 19.22 -11.92
C ASN A 112 -6.94 18.56 -11.65
N GLY A 113 -6.44 18.62 -10.41
CA GLY A 113 -5.18 18.00 -10.02
C GLY A 113 -5.30 16.56 -9.54
N LEU A 114 -6.48 16.13 -9.06
CA LEU A 114 -6.64 14.85 -8.36
C LEU A 114 -6.32 13.65 -9.24
N VAL A 115 -6.78 13.63 -10.49
CA VAL A 115 -6.52 12.52 -11.42
C VAL A 115 -5.02 12.33 -11.67
N ALA A 116 -4.28 13.44 -11.74
CA ALA A 116 -2.83 13.39 -11.89
C ALA A 116 -2.16 12.85 -10.61
N ASP A 117 -2.62 13.28 -9.44
CA ASP A 117 -2.11 12.77 -8.16
C ASP A 117 -2.35 11.26 -8.05
N LEU A 118 -3.59 10.80 -8.30
CA LEU A 118 -3.96 9.37 -8.29
C LEU A 118 -3.07 8.55 -9.25
N GLY A 119 -2.76 9.10 -10.42
CA GLY A 119 -1.85 8.48 -11.38
C GLY A 119 -0.47 8.14 -10.81
N ASN A 120 0.01 8.85 -9.78
CA ASN A 120 1.29 8.61 -9.12
C ASN A 120 1.25 7.53 -8.04
N TYR A 121 0.06 7.14 -7.58
CA TYR A 121 -0.11 6.09 -6.56
C TYR A 121 -0.28 4.69 -7.14
N TYR A 122 -0.83 4.60 -8.36
CA TYR A 122 -1.07 3.33 -9.03
C TYR A 122 0.07 2.95 -9.96
N PRO A 123 0.37 1.64 -10.11
CA PRO A 123 1.25 1.16 -11.17
C PRO A 123 0.80 1.69 -12.53
N THR A 124 1.72 1.91 -13.48
CA THR A 124 1.34 2.23 -14.87
C THR A 124 0.58 1.07 -15.50
N GLN A 125 -0.12 1.29 -16.63
CA GLN A 125 -0.81 0.20 -17.34
C GLN A 125 0.14 -0.95 -17.73
N GLU A 126 1.36 -0.62 -18.13
CA GLU A 126 2.37 -1.62 -18.46
C GLU A 126 2.81 -2.41 -17.21
N GLN A 127 3.04 -1.72 -16.09
CA GLN A 127 3.39 -2.36 -14.82
C GLN A 127 2.25 -3.24 -14.32
N TRP A 128 0.99 -2.79 -14.41
CA TRP A 128 -0.18 -3.58 -14.05
C TRP A 128 -0.22 -4.92 -14.79
N ARG A 129 0.00 -4.90 -16.11
CA ARG A 129 0.07 -6.11 -16.93
C ARG A 129 1.22 -7.04 -16.51
N GLN A 130 2.35 -6.50 -16.07
CA GLN A 130 3.45 -7.31 -15.55
C GLN A 130 3.07 -7.93 -14.18
N LEU A 131 2.46 -7.14 -13.30
CA LEU A 131 2.02 -7.56 -11.96
C LEU A 131 0.95 -8.66 -11.99
N LEU A 132 0.12 -8.68 -13.03
CA LEU A 132 -0.85 -9.77 -13.29
C LEU A 132 -0.15 -11.13 -13.38
N GLY A 133 1.01 -11.21 -14.04
CA GLY A 133 1.78 -12.46 -14.15
C GLY A 133 2.39 -12.94 -12.84
N TYR A 134 2.41 -12.08 -11.82
CA TYR A 134 2.83 -12.40 -10.45
C TYR A 134 1.64 -12.48 -9.49
N GLU A 135 0.40 -12.49 -9.98
CA GLU A 135 -0.81 -12.52 -9.15
C GLU A 135 -0.79 -11.47 -8.02
N THR A 136 -0.34 -10.27 -8.37
CA THR A 136 -0.02 -9.26 -7.36
C THR A 136 -1.30 -8.65 -6.77
N ARG A 137 -1.33 -8.57 -5.45
CA ARG A 137 -2.34 -7.83 -4.69
C ARG A 137 -1.69 -6.92 -3.66
N GLN A 138 -2.35 -5.84 -3.32
CA GLN A 138 -1.86 -4.84 -2.38
C GLN A 138 -2.93 -4.47 -1.35
N GLN A 139 -2.49 -4.16 -0.14
CA GLN A 139 -3.31 -3.62 0.93
C GLN A 139 -2.50 -2.63 1.79
N LEU A 140 -3.18 -1.90 2.66
CA LEU A 140 -2.58 -0.96 3.60
C LEU A 140 -2.99 -1.28 5.03
N THR A 141 -2.01 -1.29 5.93
CA THR A 141 -2.23 -1.17 7.37
C THR A 141 -1.97 0.30 7.74
N ILE A 142 -2.96 0.97 8.34
CA ILE A 142 -2.81 2.37 8.76
C ILE A 142 -2.35 2.39 10.21
N ASP A 143 -1.22 3.04 10.47
CA ASP A 143 -0.67 3.22 11.81
C ASP A 143 -1.22 4.51 12.45
N SER A 144 -1.28 5.60 11.68
CA SER A 144 -1.86 6.86 12.13
C SER A 144 -2.56 7.62 11.00
N ALA A 145 -3.56 8.41 11.40
CA ALA A 145 -4.24 9.38 10.57
C ALA A 145 -4.57 10.58 11.46
N GLU A 146 -4.05 11.75 11.12
CA GLU A 146 -4.17 12.95 11.96
C GLU A 146 -4.04 14.22 11.14
N VAL A 147 -4.63 15.31 11.62
CA VAL A 147 -4.38 16.64 11.06
C VAL A 147 -2.96 17.06 11.44
N PRO A 148 -2.07 17.37 10.49
CA PRO A 148 -0.68 17.68 10.78
C PRO A 148 -0.56 19.00 11.57
N GLY A 149 0.45 19.10 12.43
CA GLY A 149 0.64 20.25 13.32
C GLY A 149 0.86 21.56 12.55
N SER A 150 1.46 21.48 11.37
CA SER A 150 1.66 22.61 10.46
C SER A 150 0.37 23.13 9.80
N TRP A 151 -0.74 22.38 9.82
CA TRP A 151 -1.94 22.75 9.09
C TRP A 151 -2.55 24.09 9.53
N ALA A 152 -2.55 24.35 10.84
CA ALA A 152 -3.09 25.61 11.37
C ALA A 152 -2.34 26.84 10.81
N GLN A 153 -1.01 26.77 10.72
CA GLN A 153 -0.21 27.84 10.12
C GLN A 153 -0.48 27.98 8.62
N ILE A 154 -0.63 26.86 7.90
CA ILE A 154 -0.93 26.88 6.45
C ILE A 154 -2.28 27.56 6.19
N LEU A 155 -3.29 27.29 7.01
CA LEU A 155 -4.60 27.95 6.92
C LEU A 155 -4.49 29.46 7.16
N GLU A 156 -3.72 29.89 8.16
CA GLU A 156 -3.47 31.31 8.44
C GLU A 156 -2.76 31.98 7.26
N ASP A 157 -1.68 31.36 6.75
CA ASP A 157 -0.88 31.89 5.65
C ASP A 157 -1.68 31.97 4.34
N ALA A 158 -2.57 31.01 4.09
CA ALA A 158 -3.46 31.00 2.93
C ALA A 158 -4.42 32.18 2.92
N SER A 159 -4.61 32.91 4.03
CA SER A 159 -5.36 34.17 4.08
C SER A 159 -6.75 34.08 3.45
N GLY A 160 -7.45 32.96 3.64
CA GLY A 160 -8.79 32.71 3.08
C GLY A 160 -8.83 32.30 1.61
N GLN A 161 -7.70 31.94 0.99
CA GLN A 161 -7.64 31.39 -0.37
C GLN A 161 -8.19 29.96 -0.46
N LEU A 162 -8.24 29.24 0.66
CA LEU A 162 -8.82 27.90 0.74
C LEU A 162 -10.31 28.00 1.07
N ALA A 163 -11.11 27.13 0.47
CA ALA A 163 -12.53 27.02 0.78
C ALA A 163 -12.75 26.70 2.27
N GLU A 164 -13.86 27.19 2.81
CA GLU A 164 -14.25 26.87 4.19
C GLU A 164 -14.48 25.35 4.32
N GLY A 165 -13.93 24.76 5.39
CA GLY A 165 -13.97 23.30 5.61
C GLY A 165 -12.84 22.52 4.93
N THR A 166 -11.90 23.19 4.24
CA THR A 166 -10.69 22.52 3.74
C THR A 166 -9.80 22.07 4.89
N VAL A 167 -9.33 20.83 4.83
CA VAL A 167 -8.48 20.22 5.86
C VAL A 167 -7.48 19.24 5.24
N ALA A 168 -6.27 19.18 5.81
CA ALA A 168 -5.26 18.18 5.50
C ALA A 168 -5.25 17.09 6.58
N VAL A 169 -5.16 15.83 6.16
CA VAL A 169 -4.95 14.69 7.06
C VAL A 169 -3.74 13.90 6.57
N THR A 170 -2.73 13.77 7.41
CA THR A 170 -1.55 12.95 7.14
C THR A 170 -1.80 11.51 7.57
N ILE A 171 -1.59 10.60 6.63
CA ILE A 171 -1.67 9.15 6.82
C ILE A 171 -0.27 8.59 6.91
N ARG A 172 -0.04 7.73 7.90
CA ARG A 172 1.16 6.89 8.00
C ARG A 172 0.75 5.43 8.16
N GLY A 173 1.47 4.54 7.51
CA GLY A 173 1.12 3.14 7.53
C GLY A 173 2.15 2.25 6.85
N GLU A 174 1.83 0.97 6.76
CA GLU A 174 2.61 -0.04 6.08
C GLU A 174 1.82 -0.62 4.90
N ARG A 175 2.37 -0.44 3.70
CA ARG A 175 1.84 -1.05 2.49
C ARG A 175 2.37 -2.46 2.35
N HIS A 176 1.46 -3.42 2.24
CA HIS A 176 1.80 -4.81 1.98
C HIS A 176 1.48 -5.16 0.53
N ARG A 177 2.40 -5.88 -0.11
CA ARG A 177 2.22 -6.43 -1.45
C ARG A 177 2.49 -7.92 -1.41
N PHE A 178 1.56 -8.69 -1.94
CA PHE A 178 1.62 -10.15 -2.04
C PHE A 178 1.60 -10.54 -3.51
N GLY A 179 2.12 -11.72 -3.81
CA GLY A 179 2.04 -12.31 -5.14
C GLY A 179 2.84 -13.61 -5.18
N LEU A 180 3.10 -14.09 -6.39
CA LEU A 180 3.89 -15.28 -6.65
C LEU A 180 5.26 -14.90 -7.21
N TRP A 181 6.30 -15.58 -6.74
CA TRP A 181 7.65 -15.51 -7.29
C TRP A 181 8.15 -16.93 -7.55
N ASN A 182 8.45 -17.27 -8.81
CA ASN A 182 8.81 -18.64 -9.22
C ASN A 182 7.80 -19.73 -8.77
N GLY A 183 6.52 -19.36 -8.65
CA GLY A 183 5.45 -20.26 -8.21
C GLY A 183 5.35 -20.44 -6.69
N GLU A 184 6.14 -19.71 -5.91
CA GLU A 184 6.06 -19.67 -4.44
C GLU A 184 5.46 -18.34 -3.98
N ASP A 185 4.73 -18.36 -2.86
CA ASP A 185 4.19 -17.14 -2.26
C ASP A 185 5.32 -16.19 -1.84
N ALA A 186 5.19 -14.93 -2.24
CA ALA A 186 6.09 -13.86 -1.88
C ALA A 186 5.31 -12.67 -1.31
N SER A 187 5.92 -11.98 -0.35
CA SER A 187 5.37 -10.75 0.20
C SER A 187 6.47 -9.73 0.49
N THR A 188 6.10 -8.45 0.39
CA THR A 188 6.94 -7.31 0.73
C THR A 188 6.10 -6.29 1.49
N SER A 189 6.74 -5.61 2.44
CA SER A 189 6.11 -4.52 3.18
C SER A 189 6.99 -3.27 3.13
N HIS A 190 6.36 -2.11 3.03
CA HIS A 190 7.05 -0.83 2.98
C HIS A 190 6.25 0.23 3.72
N GLU A 191 6.93 1.02 4.56
CA GLU A 191 6.35 2.22 5.16
C GLU A 191 5.92 3.21 4.07
N VAL A 192 4.77 3.83 4.29
CA VAL A 192 4.23 4.90 3.45
C VAL A 192 3.74 6.04 4.33
N ALA A 193 3.94 7.26 3.86
CA ALA A 193 3.41 8.46 4.47
C ALA A 193 2.99 9.44 3.37
N PHE A 194 1.82 10.04 3.51
CA PHE A 194 1.27 11.02 2.57
C PHE A 194 0.14 11.81 3.21
N THR A 195 -0.27 12.89 2.56
CA THR A 195 -1.34 13.77 3.02
C THR A 195 -2.52 13.73 2.05
N VAL A 196 -3.71 13.58 2.63
CA VAL A 196 -5.00 13.67 1.95
C VAL A 196 -5.57 15.06 2.23
N PHE A 197 -5.85 15.81 1.17
CA PHE A 197 -6.51 17.11 1.27
C PHE A 197 -7.99 16.92 0.98
N LEU A 198 -8.84 17.35 1.92
CA LEU A 198 -10.27 17.14 1.92
C LEU A 198 -11.01 18.47 1.99
N LEU A 199 -12.21 18.51 1.43
CA LEU A 199 -13.21 19.54 1.69
C LEU A 199 -14.33 18.92 2.52
N CYS A 200 -14.52 19.41 3.75
CA CYS A 200 -15.60 19.00 4.64
C CYS A 200 -16.46 20.24 4.93
N PRO A 201 -17.43 20.57 4.04
CA PRO A 201 -18.22 21.78 4.20
C PRO A 201 -18.97 21.80 5.54
N PRO A 202 -19.13 22.96 6.18
CA PRO A 202 -20.04 23.09 7.32
C PRO A 202 -21.44 22.59 6.95
N ASP A 203 -22.08 21.87 7.87
CA ASP A 203 -23.43 21.30 7.72
C ASP A 203 -23.60 20.22 6.63
N ALA A 204 -22.51 19.75 6.00
CA ALA A 204 -22.56 18.60 5.10
C ALA A 204 -22.43 17.27 5.86
N ASP A 205 -23.13 16.24 5.38
CA ASP A 205 -23.08 14.89 5.95
C ASP A 205 -21.82 14.11 5.53
N ARG A 206 -21.02 14.66 4.60
CA ARG A 206 -19.78 14.03 4.14
C ARG A 206 -18.74 15.03 3.65
N CYS A 207 -17.48 14.62 3.75
CA CYS A 207 -16.34 15.23 3.08
C CYS A 207 -16.20 14.76 1.62
N HIS A 208 -15.34 15.46 0.90
CA HIS A 208 -14.92 15.17 -0.47
C HIS A 208 -13.40 15.24 -0.62
N LEU A 209 -12.85 14.45 -1.54
CA LEU A 209 -11.42 14.44 -1.86
C LEU A 209 -11.04 15.61 -2.78
N LEU A 210 -10.01 16.37 -2.40
CA LEU A 210 -9.48 17.47 -3.22
C LEU A 210 -8.20 17.07 -3.94
N ARG A 211 -7.17 16.67 -3.18
CA ARG A 211 -5.81 16.42 -3.67
C ARG A 211 -5.13 15.34 -2.82
N LEU A 212 -4.06 14.77 -3.35
CA LEU A 212 -3.14 13.91 -2.60
C LEU A 212 -1.73 14.47 -2.73
N SER A 213 -0.95 14.46 -1.65
CA SER A 213 0.49 14.69 -1.75
C SER A 213 1.18 13.55 -2.50
N GLY A 214 2.48 13.66 -2.77
CA GLY A 214 3.27 12.49 -3.17
C GLY A 214 3.46 11.50 -2.02
N LEU A 215 3.77 10.24 -2.37
CA LEU A 215 4.23 9.24 -1.41
C LEU A 215 5.59 9.66 -0.82
N GLY A 216 5.72 9.57 0.50
CA GLY A 216 6.91 9.97 1.24
C GLY A 216 7.06 11.48 1.40
N THR A 217 6.03 12.27 1.03
CA THR A 217 6.03 13.73 1.19
C THR A 217 4.81 14.21 2.00
N PRO A 218 4.59 13.69 3.23
CA PRO A 218 3.52 14.17 4.08
C PRO A 218 3.79 15.60 4.57
N LEU A 219 2.72 16.28 4.98
CA LEU A 219 2.78 17.41 5.90
C LEU A 219 2.97 16.91 7.34
N GLU A 220 3.67 17.68 8.16
CA GLU A 220 4.03 17.36 9.55
C GLU A 220 3.26 18.21 10.55
#